data_AF-A0A1I3R3S7-F1
#
_entry.id   AF-A0A1I3R3S7-F1
#
_cell.length_a   1.000
_cell.length_b   1.000
_cell.length_c   1.000
_cell.angle_alpha   90.00
_cell.angle_beta   90.00
_cell.angle_gamma   90.00
#
_symmetry.space_group_name_H-M   'P 1'
#
loop_
_entity.id
_entity.type
_entity.pdbx_description
1 polymer ?
#
loop_
_entity_poly.entity_id
_entity_poly.type
_entity_poly.pdbx_seq_one_letter_code
_entity_poly.pdbx_strand_id
1 'polypeptide(L)'
;MKNENNPLMESFINDLLDILLDEEKSDLFSENDIVGVKTVMAESYYDKAEVLNKIANTEQFRQKFGSSKLVSNLINDLDKAYNIDLDFNFLNQKLESINLFEEKFFSNITYGTALKFILELITNLITKYAQTKPKDEEEQQLFSNLYTLCKRTIEEITINDSNKVNFKKLYNQLKAAFVRANYKDADIYFEYLYLYRFNLKELIAPHDVNNNIVNYLNSNNNAKSIRKTLIKVVEIKKLFENTAFRDTIFNRAKTQQEFTITFYFDFSDIKKQELIEQWVPLNASRDYNIFESILENIEYQIPEHDKLGVKILNTTGRSNLLHEREKLFDLLFRLELTNDFDYSTYSQQIITNICSTNIEYHKLGIAQLSKHRNRVVEFNLKTGCKQSLLNIFLPNVTQYHLQIVNLLSIDIGMKRVLNDAIKDNPIFINSIVNYLMTANSSSFFKILKPNLFKNNYLLISKQFLNNSANQLRNNKTLINNYKVILNMQLSKYFKDSELEFKNLVNSYNLNLNHEKDETIINIEDMLNN
;
A
#
# COMPACT_ATOMS: atom_id res chain seq x y z
N MET A 1 -45.56 -24.60 -41.88
CA MET A 1 -46.71 -23.68 -41.94
C MET A 1 -46.86 -23.10 -40.54
N LYS A 2 -46.69 -21.78 -40.39
CA LYS A 2 -47.00 -21.10 -39.12
C LYS A 2 -48.52 -21.16 -38.96
N ASN A 3 -49.00 -21.79 -37.89
CA ASN A 3 -50.42 -21.76 -37.57
C ASN A 3 -50.81 -20.31 -37.30
N GLU A 4 -51.80 -19.82 -38.05
CA GLU A 4 -52.43 -18.53 -37.81
C GLU A 4 -53.00 -18.53 -36.38
N ASN A 5 -52.67 -17.50 -35.60
CA ASN A 5 -53.20 -17.32 -34.25
C ASN A 5 -54.73 -17.24 -34.33
N ASN A 6 -55.42 -18.30 -33.89
CA ASN A 6 -56.86 -18.30 -33.72
C ASN A 6 -57.19 -17.85 -32.29
N PRO A 7 -57.67 -16.61 -32.07
CA PRO A 7 -57.91 -16.07 -30.73
C PRO A 7 -59.00 -16.84 -29.96
N LEU A 8 -59.90 -17.58 -30.64
CA LEU A 8 -60.89 -18.44 -29.99
C LEU A 8 -60.25 -19.69 -29.36
N MET A 9 -59.18 -20.22 -29.97
CA MET A 9 -58.43 -21.34 -29.41
C MET A 9 -57.59 -20.91 -28.21
N GLU A 10 -57.02 -19.70 -28.24
CA GLU A 10 -56.23 -19.15 -27.11
C GLU A 10 -57.12 -18.87 -25.88
N SER A 11 -58.31 -18.29 -26.08
CA SER A 11 -59.33 -18.13 -25.03
C SER A 11 -59.74 -19.47 -24.41
N PHE A 12 -60.02 -20.47 -25.26
CA PHE A 12 -60.46 -21.79 -24.79
C PHE A 12 -59.41 -22.51 -23.94
N ILE A 13 -58.13 -22.40 -24.30
CA ILE A 13 -57.04 -23.02 -23.52
C ILE A 13 -56.90 -22.33 -22.17
N ASN A 14 -56.99 -21.01 -22.11
CA ASN A 14 -56.94 -20.30 -20.83
C ASN A 14 -58.06 -20.72 -19.90
N ASP A 15 -59.30 -20.73 -20.41
CA ASP A 15 -60.48 -21.15 -19.64
C ASP A 15 -60.34 -22.60 -19.15
N LEU A 16 -59.87 -23.50 -20.01
CA LEU A 16 -59.66 -24.91 -19.66
C LEU A 16 -58.54 -25.08 -18.64
N LEU A 17 -57.44 -24.32 -18.74
CA LEU A 17 -56.36 -24.33 -17.77
C LEU A 17 -56.81 -23.75 -16.42
N ASP A 18 -57.63 -22.70 -16.41
CA ASP A 18 -58.16 -22.11 -15.17
C ASP A 18 -59.14 -23.05 -14.47
N ILE A 19 -59.99 -23.75 -15.22
CA ILE A 19 -60.86 -24.80 -14.68
C ILE A 19 -60.02 -25.95 -14.08
N LEU A 20 -58.94 -26.35 -14.73
CA LEU A 20 -58.10 -27.43 -14.23
C LEU A 20 -57.21 -27.03 -13.05
N LEU A 21 -56.92 -25.74 -12.88
CA LEU A 21 -56.19 -25.20 -11.73
C LEU A 21 -57.08 -24.99 -10.51
N ASP A 22 -58.37 -24.75 -10.71
CA ASP A 22 -59.37 -24.64 -9.65
C ASP A 22 -59.55 -25.99 -8.95
N GLU A 23 -59.16 -26.07 -7.66
CA GLU A 23 -59.23 -27.31 -6.88
C GLU A 23 -60.65 -27.86 -6.76
N GLU A 24 -61.66 -26.99 -6.71
CA GLU A 24 -63.07 -27.39 -6.61
C GLU A 24 -63.61 -27.99 -7.91
N LYS A 25 -63.00 -27.62 -9.06
CA LYS A 25 -63.41 -28.11 -10.39
C LYS A 25 -62.49 -29.20 -10.93
N SER A 26 -61.32 -29.40 -10.32
CA SER A 26 -60.35 -30.34 -10.86
C SER A 26 -60.70 -31.81 -10.66
N ASP A 27 -61.57 -32.10 -9.69
CA ASP A 27 -62.15 -33.44 -9.45
C ASP A 27 -63.00 -33.94 -10.64
N LEU A 28 -63.34 -33.06 -11.59
CA LEU A 28 -64.04 -33.41 -12.82
C LEU A 28 -63.15 -34.13 -13.86
N PHE A 29 -61.83 -34.18 -13.64
CA PHE A 29 -60.88 -34.75 -14.58
C PHE A 29 -60.17 -35.96 -13.98
N SER A 30 -60.13 -37.06 -14.74
CA SER A 30 -59.38 -38.24 -14.33
C SER A 30 -57.87 -38.00 -14.45
N GLU A 31 -57.07 -38.83 -13.77
CA GLU A 31 -55.61 -38.77 -13.87
C GLU A 31 -55.14 -38.95 -15.33
N ASN A 32 -55.84 -39.76 -16.13
CA ASN A 32 -55.57 -39.93 -17.55
C ASN A 32 -55.86 -38.66 -18.36
N ASP A 33 -56.91 -37.92 -18.03
CA ASP A 33 -57.23 -36.64 -18.68
C ASP A 33 -56.12 -35.62 -18.39
N ILE A 34 -55.62 -35.58 -17.15
CA ILE A 34 -54.49 -34.73 -16.76
C ILE A 34 -53.22 -35.11 -17.50
N VAL A 35 -52.94 -36.41 -17.71
CA VAL A 35 -51.79 -36.87 -18.52
C VAL A 35 -51.94 -36.46 -20.00
N GLY A 36 -53.15 -36.54 -20.54
CA GLY A 36 -53.47 -36.05 -21.88
C GLY A 36 -53.20 -34.55 -22.02
N VAL A 37 -53.72 -33.76 -21.08
CA VAL A 37 -53.50 -32.29 -21.04
C VAL A 37 -52.01 -31.97 -20.92
N LYS A 38 -51.27 -32.63 -20.01
CA LYS A 38 -49.80 -32.47 -19.90
C LYS A 38 -49.08 -32.69 -21.22
N THR A 39 -49.49 -33.71 -21.97
CA THR A 39 -48.89 -34.04 -23.26
C THR A 39 -49.18 -32.98 -24.30
N VAL A 40 -50.46 -32.58 -24.44
CA VAL A 40 -50.89 -31.53 -25.36
C VAL A 40 -50.21 -30.19 -25.03
N MET A 41 -50.13 -29.84 -23.75
CA MET A 41 -49.44 -28.65 -23.27
C MET A 41 -47.96 -28.67 -23.64
N ALA A 42 -47.28 -29.79 -23.39
CA ALA A 42 -45.86 -29.94 -23.72
C ALA A 42 -45.61 -29.92 -25.24
N GLU A 43 -46.52 -30.43 -26.07
CA GLU A 43 -46.30 -30.58 -27.52
C GLU A 43 -46.78 -29.39 -28.35
N SER A 44 -47.86 -28.72 -27.95
CA SER A 44 -48.58 -27.79 -28.82
C SER A 44 -48.71 -26.37 -28.27
N TYR A 45 -48.54 -26.16 -26.96
CA TYR A 45 -48.84 -24.86 -26.32
C TYR A 45 -47.74 -24.33 -25.40
N TYR A 46 -46.61 -25.04 -25.27
CA TYR A 46 -45.56 -24.71 -24.33
C TYR A 46 -44.90 -23.34 -24.57
N ASP A 47 -44.96 -22.82 -25.80
CA ASP A 47 -44.35 -21.54 -26.20
C ASP A 47 -45.35 -20.37 -26.23
N LYS A 48 -46.62 -20.61 -25.91
CA LYS A 48 -47.66 -19.57 -25.85
C LYS A 48 -47.44 -18.63 -24.66
N ALA A 49 -47.64 -17.34 -24.88
CA ALA A 49 -47.40 -16.30 -23.87
C ALA A 49 -48.21 -16.52 -22.59
N GLU A 50 -49.47 -16.98 -22.69
CA GLU A 50 -50.29 -17.21 -21.49
C GLU A 50 -49.80 -18.41 -20.69
N VAL A 51 -49.31 -19.45 -21.35
CA VAL A 51 -48.71 -20.63 -20.71
C VAL A 51 -47.42 -20.25 -19.99
N LEU A 52 -46.55 -19.46 -20.64
CA LEU A 52 -45.35 -18.92 -20.00
C LEU A 52 -45.70 -18.05 -18.79
N ASN A 53 -46.73 -17.20 -18.90
CA ASN A 53 -47.22 -16.39 -17.77
C ASN A 53 -47.75 -17.25 -16.61
N LYS A 54 -48.48 -18.34 -16.88
CA LYS A 54 -48.96 -19.27 -15.84
C LYS A 54 -47.81 -20.05 -15.20
N ILE A 55 -46.80 -20.47 -15.97
CA ILE A 55 -45.58 -21.08 -15.42
C ILE A 55 -44.88 -20.09 -14.47
N ALA A 56 -44.72 -18.84 -14.90
CA ALA A 56 -44.03 -17.81 -14.14
C ALA A 56 -44.76 -17.48 -12.82
N ASN A 57 -46.09 -17.36 -12.86
CA ASN A 57 -46.86 -16.79 -11.75
C ASN A 57 -47.59 -17.83 -10.87
N THR A 58 -47.73 -19.09 -11.31
CA THR A 58 -48.58 -20.08 -10.63
C THR A 58 -47.81 -21.35 -10.28
N GLU A 59 -47.43 -21.52 -9.00
CA GLU A 59 -46.76 -22.74 -8.54
C GLU A 59 -47.59 -23.99 -8.77
N GLN A 60 -48.89 -23.92 -8.47
CA GLN A 60 -49.82 -25.03 -8.68
C GLN A 60 -49.85 -25.49 -10.15
N PHE A 61 -49.70 -24.56 -11.10
CA PHE A 61 -49.57 -24.90 -12.52
C PHE A 61 -48.31 -25.69 -12.79
N ARG A 62 -47.16 -25.26 -12.24
CA ARG A 62 -45.88 -25.99 -12.38
C ARG A 62 -45.98 -27.38 -11.77
N GLN A 63 -46.56 -27.51 -10.58
CA GLN A 63 -46.73 -28.80 -9.92
C GLN A 63 -47.66 -29.74 -10.70
N LYS A 64 -48.78 -29.21 -11.21
CA LYS A 64 -49.85 -29.99 -11.83
C LYS A 64 -49.59 -30.32 -13.29
N PHE A 65 -48.99 -29.42 -14.07
CA PHE A 65 -48.77 -29.60 -15.52
C PHE A 65 -47.30 -29.67 -15.93
N GLY A 66 -46.37 -29.43 -15.00
CA GLY A 66 -44.95 -29.60 -15.22
C GLY A 66 -44.59 -31.04 -15.63
N SER A 67 -43.67 -31.15 -16.57
CA SER A 67 -43.12 -32.43 -17.02
C SER A 67 -41.73 -32.25 -17.63
N SER A 68 -40.90 -33.30 -17.63
CA SER A 68 -39.59 -33.25 -18.29
C SER A 68 -39.69 -32.98 -19.79
N LYS A 69 -40.79 -33.40 -20.43
CA LYS A 69 -41.06 -33.13 -21.83
C LYS A 69 -41.35 -31.65 -22.08
N LEU A 70 -42.18 -31.02 -21.22
CA LEU A 70 -42.44 -29.58 -21.27
C LEU A 70 -41.15 -28.78 -21.12
N VAL A 71 -40.34 -29.07 -20.10
CA VAL A 71 -39.05 -28.38 -19.87
C VAL A 71 -38.09 -28.60 -21.05
N SER A 72 -37.98 -29.83 -21.55
CA SER A 72 -37.13 -30.13 -22.72
C SER A 72 -37.57 -29.36 -23.97
N ASN A 73 -38.88 -29.25 -24.22
CA ASN A 73 -39.42 -28.52 -25.36
C ASN A 73 -39.21 -27.00 -25.22
N LEU A 74 -39.39 -26.44 -24.03
CA LEU A 74 -39.06 -25.04 -23.73
C LEU A 74 -37.59 -24.73 -24.05
N ILE A 75 -36.65 -25.61 -23.67
CA ILE A 75 -35.22 -25.47 -23.97
C ILE A 75 -34.94 -25.62 -25.47
N ASN A 76 -35.53 -26.64 -26.12
CA ASN A 76 -35.34 -26.88 -27.56
C ASN A 76 -35.85 -25.72 -28.42
N ASP A 77 -36.91 -25.04 -27.99
CA ASP A 77 -37.42 -23.87 -28.69
C ASP A 77 -36.52 -22.66 -28.58
N LEU A 78 -35.82 -22.52 -27.45
CA LEU A 78 -34.80 -21.48 -27.32
C LEU A 78 -33.70 -21.69 -28.35
N ASP A 79 -33.28 -22.93 -28.61
CA ASP A 79 -32.31 -23.28 -29.65
C ASP A 79 -32.83 -22.91 -31.06
N LYS A 80 -34.12 -23.13 -31.34
CA LYS A 80 -34.73 -22.83 -32.66
C LYS A 80 -35.00 -21.34 -32.90
N ALA A 81 -35.51 -20.62 -31.90
CA ALA A 81 -35.87 -19.20 -32.00
C ALA A 81 -34.63 -18.30 -32.18
N TYR A 82 -33.47 -18.79 -31.77
CA TYR A 82 -32.20 -18.07 -31.79
C TYR A 82 -31.64 -17.77 -33.19
N ASN A 83 -32.10 -18.48 -34.23
CA ASN A 83 -31.53 -18.36 -35.58
C ASN A 83 -31.96 -17.12 -36.40
N ILE A 84 -32.84 -16.25 -35.89
CA ILE A 84 -33.50 -15.23 -36.75
C ILE A 84 -33.30 -13.78 -36.28
N ASP A 85 -33.41 -13.45 -34.99
CA ASP A 85 -33.00 -12.15 -34.42
C ASP A 85 -33.10 -12.27 -32.89
N LEU A 86 -32.17 -11.66 -32.16
CA LEU A 86 -31.92 -11.96 -30.75
C LEU A 86 -32.75 -11.04 -29.85
N ASP A 87 -33.99 -11.44 -29.53
CA ASP A 87 -34.83 -10.73 -28.56
C ASP A 87 -34.43 -11.13 -27.12
N PHE A 88 -33.67 -10.26 -26.44
CA PHE A 88 -33.21 -10.50 -25.08
C PHE A 88 -34.36 -10.61 -24.07
N ASN A 89 -35.44 -9.85 -24.25
CA ASN A 89 -36.59 -9.88 -23.35
C ASN A 89 -37.31 -11.22 -23.45
N PHE A 90 -37.51 -11.73 -24.66
CA PHE A 90 -38.08 -13.06 -24.87
C PHE A 90 -37.22 -14.18 -24.28
N LEU A 91 -35.89 -14.13 -24.51
CA LEU A 91 -34.95 -15.10 -23.94
C LEU A 91 -34.96 -15.07 -22.42
N ASN A 92 -34.97 -13.88 -21.84
CA ASN A 92 -34.94 -13.69 -20.39
C ASN A 92 -36.22 -14.26 -19.74
N GLN A 93 -37.40 -13.92 -20.26
CA GLN A 93 -38.68 -14.44 -19.76
C GLN A 93 -38.76 -15.97 -19.79
N LYS A 94 -38.27 -16.59 -20.87
CA LYS A 94 -38.25 -18.06 -20.98
C LYS A 94 -37.25 -18.69 -20.02
N LEU A 95 -36.05 -18.12 -19.86
CA LEU A 95 -35.06 -18.61 -18.90
C LEU A 95 -35.57 -18.49 -17.45
N GLU A 96 -36.23 -17.39 -17.09
CA GLU A 96 -36.89 -17.23 -15.79
C GLU A 96 -37.94 -18.32 -15.58
N SER A 97 -38.80 -18.54 -16.56
CA SER A 97 -39.83 -19.59 -16.50
C SER A 97 -39.23 -21.00 -16.34
N ILE A 98 -38.14 -21.31 -17.05
CA ILE A 98 -37.44 -22.59 -16.93
C ILE A 98 -36.82 -22.75 -15.53
N ASN A 99 -36.21 -21.69 -14.99
CA ASN A 99 -35.56 -21.72 -13.68
C ASN A 99 -36.53 -21.93 -12.52
N LEU A 100 -37.82 -21.61 -12.69
CA LEU A 100 -38.87 -21.81 -11.68
C LEU A 100 -39.36 -23.26 -11.54
N PHE A 101 -39.05 -24.15 -12.48
CA PHE A 101 -39.46 -25.55 -12.41
C PHE A 101 -38.67 -26.34 -11.36
N GLU A 102 -39.36 -27.22 -10.63
CA GLU A 102 -38.79 -28.08 -9.60
C GLU A 102 -37.84 -29.15 -10.15
N GLU A 103 -36.91 -29.61 -9.32
CA GLU A 103 -35.83 -30.56 -9.68
C GLU A 103 -36.34 -31.87 -10.28
N LYS A 104 -37.44 -32.39 -9.74
CA LYS A 104 -38.11 -33.61 -10.22
C LYS A 104 -38.47 -33.60 -11.72
N PHE A 105 -38.57 -32.42 -12.34
CA PHE A 105 -38.88 -32.29 -13.76
C PHE A 105 -37.64 -32.32 -14.66
N PHE A 106 -36.43 -32.29 -14.11
CA PHE A 106 -35.20 -32.31 -14.90
C PHE A 106 -34.62 -33.74 -14.92
N SER A 107 -34.78 -34.39 -16.06
CA SER A 107 -34.15 -35.69 -16.33
C SER A 107 -32.75 -35.51 -16.93
N ASN A 108 -31.96 -36.59 -17.01
CA ASN A 108 -30.66 -36.53 -17.69
C ASN A 108 -30.77 -36.14 -19.19
N ILE A 109 -31.90 -36.43 -19.84
CA ILE A 109 -32.20 -35.95 -21.19
C ILE A 109 -32.37 -34.43 -21.17
N THR A 110 -33.19 -33.92 -20.25
CA THR A 110 -33.44 -32.48 -20.07
C THR A 110 -32.12 -31.73 -19.81
N TYR A 111 -31.26 -32.26 -18.94
CA TYR A 111 -29.94 -31.69 -18.68
C TYR A 111 -29.01 -31.76 -19.91
N GLY A 112 -29.04 -32.85 -20.68
CA GLY A 112 -28.31 -32.94 -21.95
C GLY A 112 -28.76 -31.89 -22.97
N THR A 113 -30.07 -31.66 -23.10
CA THR A 113 -30.64 -30.60 -23.93
C THR A 113 -30.23 -29.21 -23.43
N ALA A 114 -30.34 -28.96 -22.13
CA ALA A 114 -29.92 -27.69 -21.51
C ALA A 114 -28.44 -27.40 -21.79
N LEU A 115 -27.56 -28.40 -21.61
CA LEU A 115 -26.14 -28.27 -21.85
C LEU A 115 -25.81 -27.87 -23.29
N LYS A 116 -26.51 -28.47 -24.27
CA LYS A 116 -26.38 -28.13 -25.69
C LYS A 116 -26.80 -26.69 -25.96
N PHE A 117 -27.98 -26.30 -25.47
CA PHE A 117 -28.50 -24.95 -25.61
C PHE A 117 -27.58 -23.90 -24.98
N ILE A 118 -27.11 -24.11 -23.74
CA ILE A 118 -26.20 -23.19 -23.04
C ILE A 118 -24.91 -23.01 -23.85
N LEU A 119 -24.34 -24.09 -24.37
CA LEU A 119 -23.16 -24.04 -25.24
C LEU A 119 -23.41 -23.19 -26.49
N GLU A 120 -24.52 -23.42 -27.18
CA GLU A 120 -24.88 -22.69 -28.40
C GLU A 120 -25.11 -21.21 -28.12
N LEU A 121 -25.86 -20.90 -27.06
CA LEU A 121 -26.10 -19.53 -26.62
C LEU A 121 -24.79 -18.81 -26.28
N ILE A 122 -23.94 -19.38 -25.41
CA ILE A 122 -22.67 -18.75 -25.02
C ILE A 122 -21.75 -18.53 -26.23
N THR A 123 -21.62 -19.52 -27.12
CA THR A 123 -20.80 -19.41 -28.34
C THR A 123 -21.22 -18.20 -29.17
N ASN A 124 -22.53 -18.02 -29.33
CA ASN A 124 -23.05 -16.97 -30.16
C ASN A 124 -23.08 -15.60 -29.46
N LEU A 125 -23.33 -15.56 -28.15
CA LEU A 125 -23.18 -14.34 -27.34
C LEU A 125 -21.73 -13.84 -27.45
N ILE A 126 -20.72 -14.70 -27.29
CA ILE A 126 -19.31 -14.30 -27.48
C ILE A 126 -19.10 -13.67 -28.87
N THR A 127 -19.59 -14.28 -29.94
CA THR A 127 -19.41 -13.75 -31.30
C THR A 127 -20.09 -12.38 -31.49
N LYS A 128 -21.29 -12.17 -30.93
CA LYS A 128 -22.03 -10.90 -31.05
C LYS A 128 -21.53 -9.80 -30.09
N TYR A 129 -21.30 -10.11 -28.81
CA TYR A 129 -20.80 -9.18 -27.77
C TYR A 129 -19.38 -8.67 -28.00
N ALA A 130 -18.66 -9.30 -28.92
CA ALA A 130 -17.43 -8.77 -29.49
C ALA A 130 -17.51 -7.30 -29.94
N GLN A 131 -18.70 -6.88 -30.36
CA GLN A 131 -18.92 -5.71 -31.21
C GLN A 131 -19.73 -4.58 -30.55
N THR A 132 -20.28 -4.77 -29.34
CA THR A 132 -21.17 -3.78 -28.68
C THR A 132 -20.67 -3.37 -27.28
N LYS A 133 -20.89 -2.10 -26.90
CA LYS A 133 -20.69 -1.47 -25.57
C LYS A 133 -22.03 -0.83 -25.15
N PRO A 134 -22.31 -0.59 -23.85
CA PRO A 134 -22.14 -1.43 -22.66
C PRO A 134 -23.50 -1.89 -22.07
N LYS A 135 -23.53 -3.12 -21.54
CA LYS A 135 -24.36 -3.67 -20.43
C LYS A 135 -25.65 -2.93 -20.07
N ASP A 136 -26.72 -3.16 -20.82
CA ASP A 136 -28.09 -2.86 -20.36
C ASP A 136 -28.46 -3.76 -19.16
N GLU A 137 -29.40 -3.30 -18.32
CA GLU A 137 -29.91 -4.09 -17.18
C GLU A 137 -30.48 -5.44 -17.63
N GLU A 138 -31.18 -5.46 -18.78
CA GLU A 138 -31.74 -6.66 -19.39
C GLU A 138 -30.66 -7.71 -19.69
N GLU A 139 -29.47 -7.28 -20.13
CA GLU A 139 -28.36 -8.20 -20.42
C GLU A 139 -27.79 -8.82 -19.15
N GLN A 140 -27.66 -8.03 -18.08
CA GLN A 140 -27.18 -8.54 -16.79
C GLN A 140 -28.16 -9.57 -16.22
N GLN A 141 -29.46 -9.33 -16.36
CA GLN A 141 -30.50 -10.25 -15.93
C GLN A 141 -30.47 -11.55 -16.76
N LEU A 142 -30.28 -11.45 -18.08
CA LEU A 142 -30.09 -12.61 -18.94
C LEU A 142 -28.91 -13.49 -18.49
N PHE A 143 -27.74 -12.89 -18.25
CA PHE A 143 -26.56 -13.65 -17.79
C PHE A 143 -26.79 -14.28 -16.41
N SER A 144 -27.52 -13.62 -15.51
CA SER A 144 -27.85 -14.21 -14.20
C SER A 144 -28.82 -15.40 -14.31
N ASN A 145 -29.86 -15.27 -15.14
CA ASN A 145 -30.83 -16.34 -15.39
C ASN A 145 -30.19 -17.52 -16.13
N LEU A 146 -29.33 -17.24 -17.10
CA LEU A 146 -28.54 -18.28 -17.79
C LEU A 146 -27.59 -19.00 -16.82
N TYR A 147 -26.97 -18.28 -15.89
CA TYR A 147 -26.08 -18.88 -14.89
C TYR A 147 -26.83 -19.87 -14.01
N THR A 148 -28.05 -19.54 -13.58
CA THR A 148 -28.90 -20.43 -12.76
C THR A 148 -29.16 -21.77 -13.47
N LEU A 149 -29.57 -21.73 -14.75
CA LEU A 149 -29.77 -22.93 -15.54
C LEU A 149 -28.46 -23.71 -15.76
N CYS A 150 -27.38 -22.99 -16.02
CA CYS A 150 -26.04 -23.56 -16.22
C CYS A 150 -25.53 -24.29 -14.98
N LYS A 151 -25.63 -23.66 -13.81
CA LYS A 151 -25.27 -24.23 -12.51
C LYS A 151 -26.00 -25.55 -12.26
N ARG A 152 -27.33 -25.51 -12.30
CA ARG A 152 -28.17 -26.68 -12.10
C ARG A 152 -27.83 -27.81 -13.08
N THR A 153 -27.61 -27.46 -14.35
CA THR A 153 -27.26 -28.44 -15.38
C THR A 153 -25.89 -29.08 -15.10
N ILE A 154 -24.87 -28.29 -14.77
CA ILE A 154 -23.50 -28.80 -14.55
C ILE A 154 -23.39 -29.64 -13.26
N GLU A 155 -24.08 -29.23 -12.20
CA GLU A 155 -24.07 -29.94 -10.91
C GLU A 155 -24.74 -31.33 -11.06
N GLU A 156 -25.92 -31.38 -11.67
CA GLU A 156 -26.79 -32.57 -11.69
C GLU A 156 -26.62 -33.50 -12.91
N ILE A 157 -26.03 -33.06 -14.02
CA ILE A 157 -25.97 -33.90 -15.23
C ILE A 157 -25.09 -35.14 -15.03
N THR A 158 -25.62 -36.29 -15.47
CA THR A 158 -24.84 -37.52 -15.60
C THR A 158 -24.12 -37.52 -16.95
N ILE A 159 -22.79 -37.59 -16.90
CA ILE A 159 -21.92 -37.51 -18.07
C ILE A 159 -21.85 -38.86 -18.80
N ASN A 160 -22.69 -39.02 -19.82
CA ASN A 160 -22.61 -40.10 -20.80
C ASN A 160 -21.81 -39.66 -22.05
N ASP A 161 -21.54 -40.58 -22.97
CA ASP A 161 -20.71 -40.30 -24.16
C ASP A 161 -21.26 -39.16 -25.03
N SER A 162 -22.59 -39.02 -25.12
CA SER A 162 -23.22 -37.90 -25.85
C SER A 162 -23.01 -36.54 -25.17
N ASN A 163 -22.95 -36.49 -23.84
CA ASN A 163 -22.81 -35.24 -23.08
C ASN A 163 -21.36 -34.80 -22.88
N LYS A 164 -20.40 -35.76 -22.89
CA LYS A 164 -18.96 -35.49 -22.70
C LYS A 164 -18.43 -34.40 -23.63
N VAL A 165 -18.81 -34.45 -24.91
CA VAL A 165 -18.35 -33.50 -25.93
C VAL A 165 -18.87 -32.09 -25.65
N ASN A 166 -20.16 -31.95 -25.36
CA ASN A 166 -20.78 -30.65 -25.10
C ASN A 166 -20.27 -30.03 -23.79
N PHE A 167 -20.06 -30.84 -22.75
CA PHE A 167 -19.53 -30.37 -21.47
C PHE A 167 -18.12 -29.78 -21.61
N LYS A 168 -17.23 -30.48 -22.32
CA LYS A 168 -15.88 -29.98 -22.63
C LYS A 168 -15.91 -28.73 -23.52
N LYS A 169 -16.77 -28.72 -24.54
CA LYS A 169 -16.92 -27.55 -25.42
C LYS A 169 -17.42 -26.34 -24.66
N LEU A 170 -18.41 -26.50 -23.77
CA LEU A 170 -18.96 -25.40 -22.97
C LEU A 170 -17.86 -24.79 -22.08
N TYR A 171 -17.10 -25.63 -21.38
CA TYR A 171 -15.94 -25.17 -20.62
C TYR A 171 -14.95 -24.38 -21.48
N ASN A 172 -14.59 -24.89 -22.66
CA ASN A 172 -13.65 -24.21 -23.55
C ASN A 172 -14.19 -22.87 -24.07
N GLN A 173 -15.50 -22.76 -24.35
CA GLN A 173 -16.12 -21.50 -24.77
C GLN A 173 -16.16 -20.48 -23.64
N LEU A 174 -16.54 -20.90 -22.43
CA LEU A 174 -16.50 -20.06 -21.23
C LEU A 174 -15.08 -19.59 -20.92
N LYS A 175 -14.10 -20.49 -21.00
CA LYS A 175 -12.68 -20.16 -20.88
C LYS A 175 -12.26 -19.13 -21.92
N ALA A 176 -12.62 -19.34 -23.20
CA ALA A 176 -12.29 -18.41 -24.28
C ALA A 176 -12.92 -17.02 -24.07
N ALA A 177 -14.16 -16.96 -23.60
CA ALA A 177 -14.85 -15.72 -23.23
C ALA A 177 -14.15 -15.00 -22.07
N PHE A 178 -13.80 -15.76 -21.03
CA PHE A 178 -13.17 -15.23 -19.82
C PHE A 178 -11.80 -14.60 -20.08
N VAL A 179 -10.97 -15.24 -20.91
CA VAL A 179 -9.61 -14.73 -21.24
C VAL A 179 -9.62 -13.67 -22.36
N ARG A 180 -10.78 -13.43 -22.98
CA ARG A 180 -10.91 -12.57 -24.15
C ARG A 180 -10.44 -11.15 -23.86
N ALA A 181 -9.78 -10.55 -24.86
CA ALA A 181 -9.33 -9.16 -24.83
C ALA A 181 -8.56 -8.83 -23.53
N ASN A 182 -7.72 -9.78 -23.07
CA ASN A 182 -6.98 -9.69 -21.82
C ASN A 182 -7.89 -9.48 -20.59
N TYR A 183 -8.90 -10.34 -20.44
CA TYR A 183 -9.84 -10.36 -19.31
C TYR A 183 -10.73 -9.12 -19.18
N LYS A 184 -11.05 -8.47 -20.30
CA LYS A 184 -11.91 -7.28 -20.32
C LYS A 184 -13.32 -7.56 -19.77
N ASP A 185 -13.86 -8.73 -20.11
CA ASP A 185 -15.25 -9.13 -19.79
C ASP A 185 -15.29 -10.23 -18.71
N ALA A 186 -14.19 -10.42 -17.98
CA ALA A 186 -14.05 -11.47 -16.98
C ALA A 186 -15.09 -11.38 -15.85
N ASP A 187 -15.61 -10.18 -15.56
CA ASP A 187 -16.62 -9.97 -14.52
C ASP A 187 -17.99 -10.61 -14.83
N ILE A 188 -18.26 -10.92 -16.09
CA ILE A 188 -19.45 -11.66 -16.54
C ILE A 188 -19.23 -13.17 -16.39
N TYR A 189 -18.08 -13.66 -16.86
CA TYR A 189 -17.85 -15.09 -17.03
C TYR A 189 -17.15 -15.77 -15.84
N PHE A 190 -16.71 -15.00 -14.84
CA PHE A 190 -15.98 -15.55 -13.68
C PHE A 190 -16.82 -16.59 -12.92
N GLU A 191 -18.11 -16.33 -12.67
CA GLU A 191 -19.00 -17.27 -11.95
C GLU A 191 -19.18 -18.59 -12.70
N TYR A 192 -19.30 -18.52 -14.02
CA TYR A 192 -19.39 -19.67 -14.90
C TYR A 192 -18.11 -20.49 -14.88
N LEU A 193 -16.95 -19.84 -14.99
CA LEU A 193 -15.66 -20.53 -14.94
C LEU A 193 -15.42 -21.16 -13.55
N TYR A 194 -15.79 -20.44 -12.48
CA TYR A 194 -15.60 -20.89 -11.11
C TYR A 194 -16.49 -22.09 -10.74
N LEU A 195 -17.68 -22.18 -11.32
CA LEU A 195 -18.57 -23.36 -11.18
C LEU A 195 -17.88 -24.67 -11.57
N TYR A 196 -17.07 -24.66 -12.63
CA TYR A 196 -16.31 -25.83 -13.07
C TYR A 196 -15.22 -26.26 -12.07
N ARG A 197 -14.75 -25.37 -11.20
CA ARG A 197 -13.75 -25.70 -10.18
C ARG A 197 -14.27 -26.73 -9.16
N PHE A 198 -15.57 -26.69 -8.85
CA PHE A 198 -16.18 -27.61 -7.88
C PHE A 198 -16.80 -28.85 -8.51
N ASN A 199 -17.16 -28.77 -9.80
CA ASN A 199 -17.91 -29.81 -10.50
C ASN A 199 -17.05 -30.50 -11.58
N LEU A 200 -15.83 -30.87 -11.22
CA LEU A 200 -14.89 -31.53 -12.12
C LEU A 200 -15.32 -33.00 -12.32
N LYS A 201 -15.74 -33.35 -13.54
CA LYS A 201 -16.16 -34.71 -13.92
C LYS A 201 -15.03 -35.53 -14.59
N GLU A 202 -13.77 -35.36 -14.14
CA GLU A 202 -12.53 -35.93 -14.74
C GLU A 202 -12.22 -35.51 -16.20
N LEU A 203 -13.19 -34.90 -16.89
CA LEU A 203 -13.07 -34.39 -18.25
C LEU A 203 -12.23 -33.12 -18.37
N ILE A 204 -12.12 -32.36 -17.28
CA ILE A 204 -11.43 -31.08 -17.21
C ILE A 204 -10.35 -31.21 -16.16
N ALA A 205 -9.13 -30.85 -16.53
CA ALA A 205 -8.02 -30.92 -15.61
C ALA A 205 -8.17 -29.83 -14.54
N PRO A 206 -8.14 -30.16 -13.23
CA PRO A 206 -8.33 -29.19 -12.15
C PRO A 206 -7.37 -27.99 -12.23
N HIS A 207 -6.14 -28.22 -12.68
CA HIS A 207 -5.12 -27.19 -12.80
C HIS A 207 -5.43 -26.17 -13.89
N ASP A 208 -6.17 -26.53 -14.94
CA ASP A 208 -6.47 -25.59 -16.04
C ASP A 208 -7.39 -24.47 -15.54
N VAL A 209 -8.45 -24.80 -14.79
CA VAL A 209 -9.36 -23.80 -14.20
C VAL A 209 -8.59 -22.86 -13.27
N ASN A 210 -7.77 -23.43 -12.38
CA ASN A 210 -6.94 -22.65 -11.44
C ASN A 210 -5.96 -21.72 -12.17
N ASN A 211 -5.30 -22.20 -13.23
CA ASN A 211 -4.35 -21.39 -14.00
C ASN A 211 -5.03 -20.19 -14.67
N ASN A 212 -6.24 -20.37 -15.23
CA ASN A 212 -6.97 -19.25 -15.82
C ASN A 212 -7.38 -18.21 -14.76
N ILE A 213 -7.80 -18.65 -13.56
CA ILE A 213 -8.10 -17.74 -12.45
C ILE A 213 -6.83 -17.00 -11.99
N VAL A 214 -5.70 -17.71 -11.82
CA VAL A 214 -4.40 -17.08 -11.47
C VAL A 214 -4.00 -16.03 -12.51
N ASN A 215 -4.13 -16.34 -13.80
CA ASN A 215 -3.79 -15.40 -14.86
C ASN A 215 -4.71 -14.16 -14.84
N TYR A 216 -6.00 -14.33 -14.53
CA TYR A 216 -6.91 -13.21 -14.32
C TYR A 216 -6.51 -12.34 -13.13
N LEU A 217 -6.17 -12.97 -12.00
CA LEU A 217 -5.70 -12.26 -10.81
C LEU A 217 -4.38 -11.49 -11.09
N ASN A 218 -3.58 -11.94 -12.07
CA ASN A 218 -2.38 -11.27 -12.58
C ASN A 218 -2.61 -10.31 -13.76
N SER A 219 -3.84 -10.16 -14.24
CA SER A 219 -4.15 -9.30 -15.39
C SER A 219 -3.99 -7.81 -15.08
N ASN A 220 -4.02 -6.96 -16.12
CA ASN A 220 -3.93 -5.50 -15.97
C ASN A 220 -5.20 -4.85 -15.40
N ASN A 221 -6.22 -5.64 -15.03
CA ASN A 221 -7.41 -5.13 -14.37
C ASN A 221 -7.06 -4.50 -13.02
N ASN A 222 -7.78 -3.44 -12.66
CA ASN A 222 -7.58 -2.75 -11.39
C ASN A 222 -8.06 -3.61 -10.20
N ALA A 223 -7.50 -3.35 -9.03
CA ALA A 223 -7.73 -4.16 -7.83
C ALA A 223 -9.21 -4.19 -7.41
N LYS A 224 -9.89 -3.03 -7.45
CA LYS A 224 -11.31 -2.90 -7.07
C LYS A 224 -12.24 -3.71 -7.96
N SER A 225 -12.00 -3.70 -9.27
CA SER A 225 -12.75 -4.49 -10.26
C SER A 225 -12.57 -5.98 -10.02
N ILE A 226 -11.33 -6.43 -9.82
CA ILE A 226 -11.04 -7.83 -9.48
C ILE A 226 -11.77 -8.21 -8.19
N ARG A 227 -11.63 -7.44 -7.10
CA ARG A 227 -12.30 -7.74 -5.83
C ARG A 227 -13.83 -7.81 -5.98
N LYS A 228 -14.43 -6.89 -6.75
CA LYS A 228 -15.87 -6.90 -7.05
C LYS A 228 -16.30 -8.18 -7.77
N THR A 229 -15.55 -8.59 -8.79
CA THR A 229 -15.82 -9.83 -9.53
C THR A 229 -15.74 -11.06 -8.63
N LEU A 230 -14.72 -11.14 -7.78
CA LEU A 230 -14.54 -12.26 -6.87
C LEU A 230 -15.69 -12.37 -5.85
N ILE A 231 -16.06 -11.26 -5.20
CA ILE A 231 -17.08 -11.24 -4.14
C ILE A 231 -18.47 -11.62 -4.65
N LYS A 232 -18.77 -11.38 -5.93
CA LYS A 232 -20.03 -11.85 -6.53
C LYS A 232 -20.20 -13.37 -6.48
N VAL A 233 -19.09 -14.11 -6.39
CA VAL A 233 -19.07 -15.57 -6.55
C VAL A 233 -18.64 -16.28 -5.28
N VAL A 234 -17.65 -15.74 -4.58
CA VAL A 234 -17.10 -16.35 -3.36
C VAL A 234 -16.51 -15.29 -2.45
N GLU A 235 -16.68 -15.46 -1.14
CA GLU A 235 -15.98 -14.63 -0.16
C GLU A 235 -14.45 -14.73 -0.36
N ILE A 236 -13.76 -13.59 -0.32
CA ILE A 236 -12.30 -13.56 -0.58
C ILE A 236 -11.53 -14.47 0.38
N LYS A 237 -11.93 -14.52 1.66
CA LYS A 237 -11.31 -15.40 2.66
C LYS A 237 -11.38 -16.88 2.24
N LYS A 238 -12.53 -17.34 1.74
CA LYS A 238 -12.72 -18.70 1.24
C LYS A 238 -11.95 -18.95 -0.07
N LEU A 239 -11.87 -17.95 -0.96
CA LEU A 239 -11.01 -18.03 -2.14
C LEU A 239 -9.54 -18.25 -1.77
N PHE A 240 -9.07 -17.59 -0.72
CA PHE A 240 -7.68 -17.63 -0.24
C PHE A 240 -7.28 -18.92 0.47
N GLU A 241 -8.23 -19.83 0.74
CA GLU A 241 -7.93 -21.22 1.11
C GLU A 241 -7.12 -21.92 -0.01
N ASN A 242 -7.32 -21.50 -1.26
CA ASN A 242 -6.43 -21.85 -2.35
C ASN A 242 -5.18 -20.95 -2.33
N THR A 243 -4.04 -21.54 -1.95
CA THR A 243 -2.77 -20.82 -1.79
C THR A 243 -2.29 -20.17 -3.08
N ALA A 244 -2.53 -20.77 -4.26
CA ALA A 244 -2.12 -20.16 -5.53
C ALA A 244 -2.86 -18.84 -5.80
N PHE A 245 -4.16 -18.75 -5.49
CA PHE A 245 -4.92 -17.51 -5.64
C PHE A 245 -4.46 -16.45 -4.64
N ARG A 246 -4.36 -16.84 -3.35
CA ARG A 246 -3.88 -15.96 -2.29
C ARG A 246 -2.50 -15.39 -2.61
N ASP A 247 -1.56 -16.25 -2.97
CA ASP A 247 -0.17 -15.85 -3.20
C ASP A 247 -0.03 -15.00 -4.46
N THR A 248 -0.88 -15.21 -5.47
CA THR A 248 -0.98 -14.34 -6.65
C THR A 248 -1.38 -12.91 -6.26
N ILE A 249 -2.48 -12.73 -5.52
CA ILE A 249 -2.91 -11.41 -5.07
C ILE A 249 -1.88 -10.79 -4.12
N PHE A 250 -1.32 -11.61 -3.22
CA PHE A 250 -0.30 -11.17 -2.27
C PHE A 250 0.94 -10.64 -2.99
N ASN A 251 1.47 -11.36 -3.98
CA ASN A 251 2.63 -10.93 -4.76
C ASN A 251 2.39 -9.62 -5.53
N ARG A 252 1.17 -9.40 -6.02
CA ARG A 252 0.79 -8.10 -6.59
C ARG A 252 0.75 -7.02 -5.53
N ALA A 253 0.14 -7.29 -4.37
CA ALA A 253 0.10 -6.35 -3.26
C ALA A 253 1.52 -5.94 -2.83
N LYS A 254 2.52 -6.85 -2.87
CA LYS A 254 3.92 -6.49 -2.59
C LYS A 254 4.46 -5.36 -3.46
N THR A 255 3.93 -5.13 -4.65
CA THR A 255 4.48 -4.19 -5.63
C THR A 255 3.51 -3.08 -6.04
N GLN A 256 2.21 -3.26 -5.81
CA GLN A 256 1.16 -2.35 -6.26
C GLN A 256 0.36 -1.82 -5.06
N GLN A 257 0.36 -0.50 -4.88
CA GLN A 257 -0.34 0.18 -3.79
C GLN A 257 -1.85 -0.14 -3.76
N GLU A 258 -2.53 -0.03 -4.90
CA GLU A 258 -3.97 -0.30 -5.00
C GLU A 258 -4.34 -1.71 -4.56
N PHE A 259 -3.50 -2.70 -4.87
CA PHE A 259 -3.71 -4.09 -4.45
C PHE A 259 -3.52 -4.26 -2.95
N THR A 260 -2.50 -3.60 -2.37
CA THR A 260 -2.31 -3.60 -0.91
C THR A 260 -3.55 -3.07 -0.22
N ILE A 261 -3.99 -1.86 -0.58
CA ILE A 261 -5.14 -1.21 0.06
C ILE A 261 -6.42 -2.05 -0.11
N THR A 262 -6.66 -2.60 -1.31
CA THR A 262 -7.91 -3.29 -1.62
C THR A 262 -8.05 -4.64 -0.92
N PHE A 263 -6.95 -5.39 -0.73
CA PHE A 263 -6.98 -6.76 -0.23
C PHE A 263 -6.39 -6.93 1.17
N TYR A 264 -5.85 -5.88 1.79
CA TYR A 264 -5.16 -5.96 3.09
C TYR A 264 -5.96 -6.73 4.15
N PHE A 265 -7.23 -6.37 4.33
CA PHE A 265 -8.11 -6.95 5.34
C PHE A 265 -8.56 -8.39 5.03
N ASP A 266 -8.34 -8.84 3.79
CA ASP A 266 -8.67 -10.22 3.37
C ASP A 266 -7.52 -11.20 3.69
N PHE A 267 -6.31 -10.71 4.01
CA PHE A 267 -5.17 -11.55 4.38
C PHE A 267 -5.20 -11.98 5.86
N SER A 268 -4.46 -13.06 6.19
CA SER A 268 -4.18 -13.42 7.58
C SER A 268 -3.23 -12.41 8.22
N ASP A 269 -3.23 -12.32 9.54
CA ASP A 269 -2.40 -11.35 10.27
C ASP A 269 -0.90 -11.53 9.99
N ILE A 270 -0.42 -12.77 9.83
CA ILE A 270 0.95 -13.05 9.41
C ILE A 270 1.25 -12.41 8.04
N LYS A 271 0.34 -12.54 7.07
CA LYS A 271 0.50 -11.98 5.72
C LYS A 271 0.34 -10.45 5.71
N LYS A 272 -0.58 -9.91 6.51
CA LYS A 272 -0.70 -8.45 6.72
C LYS A 272 0.62 -7.87 7.24
N GLN A 273 1.21 -8.49 8.24
CA GLN A 273 2.50 -8.07 8.79
C GLN A 273 3.61 -8.17 7.75
N GLU A 274 3.73 -9.30 7.06
CA GLU A 274 4.73 -9.49 5.99
C GLU A 274 4.60 -8.43 4.89
N LEU A 275 3.37 -8.06 4.52
CA LEU A 275 3.09 -7.07 3.48
C LEU A 275 3.55 -5.67 3.89
N ILE A 276 3.16 -5.22 5.08
CA ILE A 276 3.51 -3.87 5.59
C ILE A 276 5.01 -3.74 5.81
N GLU A 277 5.66 -4.77 6.39
CA GLU A 277 7.12 -4.76 6.56
C GLU A 277 7.90 -4.70 5.24
N GLN A 278 7.34 -5.25 4.16
CA GLN A 278 7.94 -5.16 2.83
C GLN A 278 7.82 -3.78 2.21
N TRP A 279 6.80 -3.00 2.57
CA TRP A 279 6.61 -1.64 2.09
C TRP A 279 7.51 -0.61 2.80
N VAL A 280 8.16 -0.97 3.91
CA VAL A 280 9.12 -0.09 4.60
C VAL A 280 10.25 0.29 3.64
N PRO A 281 10.44 1.59 3.32
CA PRO A 281 11.42 2.03 2.33
C PRO A 281 12.85 1.88 2.85
N LEU A 282 13.74 1.40 1.98
CA LEU A 282 15.19 1.33 2.22
C LEU A 282 15.92 1.87 1.00
N ASN A 283 16.69 2.94 1.16
CA ASN A 283 17.51 3.54 0.10
C ASN A 283 16.71 3.83 -1.17
N ALA A 284 15.52 4.40 -1.03
CA ALA A 284 14.60 4.70 -2.14
C ALA A 284 14.16 3.48 -2.97
N SER A 285 14.32 2.25 -2.48
CA SER A 285 13.71 1.06 -3.09
C SER A 285 12.19 1.15 -3.17
N ARG A 286 11.59 1.96 -2.29
CA ARG A 286 10.18 2.35 -2.29
C ARG A 286 10.06 3.81 -1.91
N ASP A 287 8.98 4.45 -2.37
CA ASP A 287 8.62 5.79 -1.94
C ASP A 287 7.96 5.74 -0.56
N TYR A 288 8.50 6.53 0.38
CA TYR A 288 7.91 6.70 1.71
C TYR A 288 6.47 7.20 1.65
N ASN A 289 6.15 8.12 0.74
CA ASN A 289 4.80 8.69 0.65
C ASN A 289 3.78 7.62 0.25
N ILE A 290 4.18 6.64 -0.57
CA ILE A 290 3.34 5.48 -0.90
C ILE A 290 3.16 4.60 0.34
N PHE A 291 4.23 4.33 1.08
CA PHE A 291 4.15 3.54 2.32
C PHE A 291 3.25 4.19 3.38
N GLU A 292 3.41 5.49 3.61
CA GLU A 292 2.57 6.28 4.50
C GLU A 292 1.10 6.25 4.05
N SER A 293 0.84 6.48 2.76
CA SER A 293 -0.52 6.38 2.21
C SER A 293 -1.13 4.99 2.41
N ILE A 294 -0.36 3.92 2.29
CA ILE A 294 -0.83 2.55 2.60
C ILE A 294 -1.25 2.47 4.07
N LEU A 295 -0.41 2.92 5.01
CA LEU A 295 -0.70 2.88 6.45
C LEU A 295 -1.97 3.67 6.80
N GLU A 296 -2.15 4.84 6.21
CA GLU A 296 -3.35 5.67 6.40
C GLU A 296 -4.62 4.97 5.86
N ASN A 297 -4.55 4.36 4.68
CA ASN A 297 -5.69 3.68 4.07
C ASN A 297 -6.10 2.40 4.82
N ILE A 298 -5.17 1.76 5.52
CA ILE A 298 -5.48 0.63 6.41
C ILE A 298 -5.75 1.08 7.85
N GLU A 299 -5.85 2.40 8.09
CA GLU A 299 -6.11 3.01 9.39
C GLU A 299 -5.13 2.53 10.48
N TYR A 300 -3.88 2.30 10.12
CA TYR A 300 -2.84 1.77 11.01
C TYR A 300 -3.23 0.44 11.72
N GLN A 301 -4.18 -0.33 11.17
CA GLN A 301 -4.61 -1.64 11.70
C GLN A 301 -3.56 -2.73 11.42
N ILE A 302 -2.39 -2.59 12.02
CA ILE A 302 -1.23 -3.47 11.89
C ILE A 302 -1.31 -4.54 12.99
N PRO A 303 -1.11 -5.84 12.68
CA PRO A 303 -1.21 -6.87 13.70
C PRO A 303 -0.15 -6.79 14.82
N GLU A 304 1.10 -6.46 14.48
CA GLU A 304 2.22 -6.37 15.43
C GLU A 304 2.96 -5.03 15.25
N HIS A 305 2.48 -3.96 15.91
CA HIS A 305 3.09 -2.62 15.82
C HIS A 305 4.55 -2.59 16.27
N ASP A 306 4.89 -3.24 17.39
CA ASP A 306 6.27 -3.29 17.91
C ASP A 306 7.23 -3.95 16.93
N LYS A 307 6.80 -5.03 16.27
CA LYS A 307 7.60 -5.71 15.26
C LYS A 307 7.86 -4.82 14.04
N LEU A 308 6.85 -4.05 13.61
CA LEU A 308 7.04 -3.04 12.58
C LEU A 308 7.97 -1.92 13.06
N GLY A 309 7.88 -1.48 14.32
CA GLY A 309 8.78 -0.51 14.92
C GLY A 309 10.24 -0.97 14.88
N VAL A 310 10.51 -2.23 15.24
CA VAL A 310 11.84 -2.85 15.11
C VAL A 310 12.30 -2.87 13.66
N LYS A 311 11.42 -3.21 12.71
CA LYS A 311 11.73 -3.18 11.28
C LYS A 311 12.10 -1.79 10.81
N ILE A 312 11.33 -0.77 11.18
CA ILE A 312 11.59 0.64 10.86
C ILE A 312 12.94 1.08 11.42
N LEU A 313 13.25 0.76 12.68
CA LEU A 313 14.55 1.11 13.28
C LEU A 313 15.72 0.44 12.56
N ASN A 314 15.60 -0.86 12.27
CA ASN A 314 16.63 -1.60 11.54
C ASN A 314 16.84 -1.05 10.12
N THR A 315 15.77 -0.68 9.43
CA THR A 315 15.84 -0.07 8.10
C THR A 315 16.44 1.33 8.15
N THR A 316 16.04 2.15 9.12
CA THR A 316 16.56 3.51 9.34
C THR A 316 18.07 3.51 9.54
N GLY A 317 18.58 2.59 10.36
CA GLY A 317 20.02 2.45 10.59
C GLY A 317 20.82 2.04 9.35
N ARG A 318 20.19 1.36 8.38
CA ARG A 318 20.80 0.92 7.11
C ARG A 318 20.59 1.89 5.95
N SER A 319 19.67 2.83 6.08
CA SER A 319 19.41 3.84 5.06
C SER A 319 20.58 4.83 4.97
N ASN A 320 21.01 5.15 3.76
CA ASN A 320 22.01 6.18 3.47
C ASN A 320 21.37 7.51 3.06
N LEU A 321 20.03 7.58 3.03
CA LEU A 321 19.27 8.76 2.64
C LEU A 321 18.75 9.48 3.88
N LEU A 322 19.25 10.70 4.11
CA LEU A 322 18.91 11.49 5.29
C LEU A 322 17.40 11.74 5.42
N HIS A 323 16.75 12.13 4.33
CA HIS A 323 15.31 12.42 4.33
C HIS A 323 14.47 11.17 4.63
N GLU A 324 14.89 10.01 4.15
CA GLU A 324 14.23 8.73 4.46
C GLU A 324 14.36 8.42 5.95
N ARG A 325 15.54 8.63 6.57
CA ARG A 325 15.72 8.43 8.01
C ARG A 325 14.82 9.33 8.85
N GLU A 326 14.76 10.62 8.51
CA GLU A 326 13.91 11.58 9.22
C GLU A 326 12.44 11.14 9.21
N LYS A 327 11.93 10.82 8.02
CA LYS A 327 10.57 10.32 7.82
C LYS A 327 10.28 9.01 8.55
N LEU A 328 11.25 8.08 8.60
CA LEU A 328 11.10 6.83 9.32
C LEU A 328 11.12 7.01 10.85
N PHE A 329 11.94 7.91 11.39
CA PHE A 329 11.87 8.25 12.81
C PHE A 329 10.52 8.89 13.17
N ASP A 330 10.06 9.84 12.38
CA ASP A 330 8.76 10.49 12.62
C ASP A 330 7.60 9.48 12.51
N LEU A 331 7.71 8.47 11.62
CA LEU A 331 6.73 7.38 11.56
C LEU A 331 6.78 6.46 12.79
N LEU A 332 7.97 6.13 13.30
CA LEU A 332 8.12 5.27 14.48
C LEU A 332 7.29 5.77 15.66
N PHE A 333 7.25 7.09 15.87
CA PHE A 333 6.49 7.71 16.97
C PHE A 333 5.02 7.95 16.65
N ARG A 334 4.60 7.74 15.40
CA ARG A 334 3.17 7.67 15.02
C ARG A 334 2.61 6.27 15.12
N LEU A 335 3.46 5.24 15.12
CA LEU A 335 3.03 3.90 15.50
C LEU A 335 2.72 3.93 17.00
N GLU A 336 1.51 3.52 17.38
CA GLU A 336 1.08 3.38 18.77
C GLU A 336 1.79 2.16 19.42
N LEU A 337 3.12 2.26 19.56
CA LEU A 337 3.96 1.21 20.14
C LEU A 337 3.61 0.99 21.61
N THR A 338 3.87 -0.22 22.10
CA THR A 338 3.62 -0.53 23.51
C THR A 338 4.50 0.31 24.44
N ASN A 339 4.04 0.52 25.67
CA ASN A 339 4.79 1.26 26.68
C ASN A 339 6.16 0.63 26.99
N ASP A 340 6.27 -0.69 26.85
CA ASP A 340 7.46 -1.49 27.14
C ASP A 340 8.39 -1.67 25.93
N PHE A 341 8.09 -1.02 24.80
CA PHE A 341 8.93 -1.10 23.61
C PHE A 341 10.37 -0.65 23.91
N ASP A 342 11.36 -1.44 23.47
CA ASP A 342 12.77 -1.13 23.69
C ASP A 342 13.31 -0.09 22.68
N TYR A 343 13.51 1.13 23.17
CA TYR A 343 14.09 2.23 22.39
C TYR A 343 15.63 2.25 22.37
N SER A 344 16.32 1.20 22.84
CA SER A 344 17.78 1.13 22.85
C SER A 344 18.40 1.37 21.46
N THR A 345 17.84 0.74 20.43
CA THR A 345 18.30 0.89 19.04
C THR A 345 18.09 2.32 18.54
N TYR A 346 16.94 2.92 18.82
CA TYR A 346 16.67 4.33 18.52
C TYR A 346 17.71 5.23 19.20
N SER A 347 17.89 5.06 20.52
CA SER A 347 18.85 5.82 21.31
C SER A 347 20.25 5.75 20.70
N GLN A 348 20.73 4.57 20.32
CA GLN A 348 22.06 4.40 19.72
C GLN A 348 22.18 5.10 18.36
N GLN A 349 21.14 5.03 17.52
CA GLN A 349 21.14 5.70 16.23
C GLN A 349 21.16 7.22 16.37
N ILE A 350 20.38 7.79 17.30
CA ILE A 350 20.40 9.23 17.57
C ILE A 350 21.77 9.68 18.09
N ILE A 351 22.36 8.94 19.04
CA ILE A 351 23.72 9.23 19.54
C ILE A 351 24.73 9.19 18.38
N THR A 352 24.64 8.19 17.51
CA THR A 352 25.52 8.06 16.33
C THR A 352 25.38 9.24 15.39
N ASN A 353 24.15 9.67 15.11
CA ASN A 353 23.86 10.84 14.28
C ASN A 353 24.45 12.11 14.90
N ILE A 354 24.21 12.38 16.19
CA ILE A 354 24.79 13.53 16.92
C ILE A 354 26.31 13.50 16.89
N CYS A 355 26.93 12.33 16.98
CA CYS A 355 28.37 12.16 16.95
C CYS A 355 28.99 12.15 15.53
N SER A 356 28.18 12.31 14.48
CA SER A 356 28.61 12.24 13.08
C SER A 356 29.45 13.44 12.65
N THR A 357 30.44 13.19 11.79
CA THR A 357 31.21 14.23 11.10
C THR A 357 30.43 14.88 9.96
N ASN A 358 29.40 14.22 9.42
CA ASN A 358 28.50 14.81 8.44
C ASN A 358 27.50 15.73 9.15
N ILE A 359 27.52 17.02 8.79
CA ILE A 359 26.73 18.06 9.46
C ILE A 359 25.23 17.84 9.35
N GLU A 360 24.74 17.26 8.27
CA GLU A 360 23.30 17.05 8.07
C GLU A 360 22.78 15.89 8.93
N TYR A 361 23.53 14.80 9.04
CA TYR A 361 23.24 13.73 10.01
C TYR A 361 23.34 14.24 11.46
N HIS A 362 24.33 15.07 11.74
CA HIS A 362 24.47 15.71 13.05
C HIS A 362 23.23 16.53 13.40
N LYS A 363 22.81 17.45 12.52
CA LYS A 363 21.59 18.25 12.70
C LYS A 363 20.34 17.39 12.90
N LEU A 364 20.18 16.32 12.12
CA LEU A 364 19.07 15.37 12.30
C LEU A 364 19.09 14.76 13.71
N GLY A 365 20.25 14.32 14.20
CA GLY A 365 20.40 13.80 15.54
C GLY A 365 19.99 14.80 16.62
N ILE A 366 20.40 16.07 16.48
CA ILE A 366 20.01 17.16 17.39
C ILE A 366 18.49 17.37 17.38
N ALA A 367 17.88 17.44 16.20
CA ALA A 367 16.44 17.65 16.04
C ALA A 367 15.61 16.49 16.62
N GLN A 368 16.07 15.25 16.43
CA GLN A 368 15.39 14.08 16.99
C GLN A 368 15.53 14.01 18.52
N LEU A 369 16.70 14.37 19.05
CA LEU A 369 16.90 14.47 20.50
C LEU A 369 16.02 15.55 21.13
N SER A 370 15.81 16.70 20.47
CA SER A 370 14.95 17.75 21.02
C SER A 370 13.48 17.33 21.06
N LYS A 371 13.01 16.55 20.08
CA LYS A 371 11.65 15.99 20.04
C LYS A 371 11.44 14.83 21.03
N HIS A 372 12.40 13.93 21.15
CA HIS A 372 12.21 12.62 21.82
C HIS A 372 13.29 12.29 22.87
N ARG A 373 13.73 13.30 23.63
CA ARG A 373 14.84 13.20 24.61
C ARG A 373 14.69 12.03 25.58
N ASN A 374 13.48 11.77 26.06
CA ASN A 374 13.17 10.71 27.02
C ASN A 374 13.39 9.29 26.48
N ARG A 375 13.57 9.12 25.16
CA ARG A 375 13.88 7.84 24.52
C ARG A 375 15.38 7.64 24.27
N VAL A 376 16.22 8.57 24.72
CA VAL A 376 17.68 8.50 24.57
C VAL A 376 18.33 8.34 25.94
N VAL A 377 19.20 7.33 26.08
CA VAL A 377 19.93 7.06 27.32
C VAL A 377 20.99 8.14 27.54
N GLU A 378 20.75 9.05 28.48
CA GLU A 378 21.58 10.24 28.72
C GLU A 378 23.04 9.91 29.04
N PHE A 379 23.29 8.85 29.83
CA PHE A 379 24.65 8.41 30.14
C PHE A 379 25.45 8.02 28.88
N ASN A 380 24.82 7.27 27.97
CA ASN A 380 25.43 6.84 26.72
C ASN A 380 25.63 8.03 25.78
N LEU A 381 24.65 8.94 25.71
CA LEU A 381 24.74 10.17 24.94
C LEU A 381 25.93 11.02 25.39
N LYS A 382 26.06 11.27 26.70
CA LYS A 382 27.17 12.04 27.27
C LYS A 382 28.52 11.39 26.98
N THR A 383 28.60 10.07 27.11
CA THR A 383 29.83 9.30 26.85
C THR A 383 30.25 9.39 25.38
N GLY A 384 29.31 9.17 24.45
CA GLY A 384 29.56 9.29 23.01
C GLY A 384 29.95 10.71 22.60
N CYS A 385 29.20 11.72 23.04
CA CYS A 385 29.49 13.12 22.74
C CYS A 385 30.85 13.56 23.28
N LYS A 386 31.22 13.11 24.49
CA LYS A 386 32.57 13.34 25.04
C LYS A 386 33.64 12.75 24.12
N GLN A 387 33.50 11.49 23.71
CA GLN A 387 34.50 10.85 22.85
C GLN A 387 34.63 11.57 21.50
N SER A 388 33.52 11.89 20.82
CA SER A 388 33.56 12.62 19.55
C SER A 388 34.12 14.03 19.70
N LEU A 389 33.74 14.74 20.76
CA LEU A 389 34.27 16.08 21.04
C LEU A 389 35.80 16.06 21.17
N LEU A 390 36.34 15.14 21.97
CA LEU A 390 37.77 15.07 22.28
C LEU A 390 38.60 14.51 21.13
N ASN A 391 38.12 13.45 20.47
CA ASN A 391 38.94 12.68 19.54
C ASN A 391 38.77 13.13 18.09
N ILE A 392 37.65 13.79 17.75
CA ILE A 392 37.29 14.11 16.37
C ILE A 392 37.14 15.62 16.18
N PHE A 393 36.28 16.26 16.98
CA PHE A 393 35.86 17.64 16.71
C PHE A 393 36.86 18.68 17.18
N LEU A 394 37.33 18.64 18.44
CA LEU A 394 38.29 19.61 18.97
C LEU A 394 39.66 19.59 18.26
N PRO A 395 40.25 18.44 17.88
CA PRO A 395 41.45 18.44 17.06
C PRO A 395 41.27 19.17 15.72
N ASN A 396 40.06 19.11 15.15
CA ASN A 396 39.74 19.57 13.79
C ASN A 396 38.67 20.69 13.77
N VAL A 397 38.80 21.70 14.64
CA VAL A 397 37.79 22.77 14.80
C VAL A 397 37.38 23.42 13.48
N THR A 398 38.32 23.65 12.55
CA THR A 398 38.01 24.24 11.24
C THR A 398 36.93 23.47 10.48
N GLN A 399 36.98 22.14 10.52
CA GLN A 399 36.01 21.27 9.84
C GLN A 399 34.70 21.11 10.63
N TYR A 400 34.78 21.08 11.98
CA TYR A 400 33.67 20.65 12.83
C TYR A 400 33.14 21.70 13.82
N HIS A 401 33.41 22.99 13.58
CA HIS A 401 32.99 24.08 14.46
C HIS A 401 31.47 24.10 14.72
N LEU A 402 30.63 23.76 13.74
CA LEU A 402 29.17 23.69 13.92
C LEU A 402 28.76 22.53 14.84
N GLN A 403 29.39 21.37 14.70
CA GLN A 403 29.16 20.21 15.56
C GLN A 403 29.53 20.53 17.01
N ILE A 404 30.65 21.23 17.22
CA ILE A 404 31.07 21.70 18.56
C ILE A 404 30.00 22.63 19.15
N VAL A 405 29.58 23.65 18.39
CA VAL A 405 28.54 24.61 18.81
C VAL A 405 27.26 23.90 19.23
N ASN A 406 26.80 22.96 18.42
CA ASN A 406 25.58 22.21 18.68
C ASN A 406 25.72 21.31 19.91
N LEU A 407 26.83 20.56 20.06
CA LEU A 407 27.07 19.72 21.24
C LEU A 407 27.06 20.51 22.55
N LEU A 408 27.63 21.71 22.56
CA LEU A 408 27.63 22.59 23.72
C LEU A 408 26.23 23.09 24.09
N SER A 409 25.26 23.00 23.17
CA SER A 409 23.89 23.48 23.34
C SER A 409 22.91 22.40 23.82
N ILE A 410 23.30 21.12 23.86
CA ILE A 410 22.41 19.96 24.18
C ILE A 410 22.14 19.78 25.69
N ASP A 411 22.80 20.58 26.54
CA ASP A 411 22.72 20.53 28.01
C ASP A 411 22.85 19.11 28.61
N ILE A 412 23.97 18.45 28.30
CA ILE A 412 24.37 17.12 28.83
C ILE A 412 25.69 17.21 29.61
N GLY A 413 26.01 18.41 30.11
CA GLY A 413 27.25 18.68 30.86
C GLY A 413 28.52 18.76 30.00
N MET A 414 28.42 19.11 28.71
CA MET A 414 29.60 19.29 27.83
C MET A 414 30.51 20.45 28.23
N LYS A 415 29.99 21.45 28.96
CA LYS A 415 30.79 22.56 29.50
C LYS A 415 31.99 22.07 30.31
N ARG A 416 31.79 21.16 31.26
CA ARG A 416 32.89 20.64 32.08
C ARG A 416 33.89 19.84 31.24
N VAL A 417 33.38 18.98 30.35
CA VAL A 417 34.21 18.16 29.44
C VAL A 417 35.12 19.03 28.58
N LEU A 418 34.58 20.08 27.95
CA LEU A 418 35.35 21.03 27.15
C LEU A 418 36.46 21.70 27.96
N ASN A 419 36.16 22.12 29.19
CA ASN A 419 37.12 22.84 30.02
C ASN A 419 38.24 21.94 30.57
N ASP A 420 37.91 20.72 30.96
CA ASP A 420 38.91 19.73 31.38
C ASP A 420 39.83 19.40 30.19
N ALA A 421 39.26 19.21 28.99
CA ALA A 421 40.02 18.93 27.77
C ALA A 421 41.02 20.04 27.40
N ILE A 422 40.58 21.29 27.44
CA ILE A 422 41.43 22.46 27.13
C ILE A 422 42.58 22.58 28.15
N LYS A 423 42.28 22.36 29.43
CA LYS A 423 43.29 22.41 30.49
C LYS A 423 44.36 21.33 30.31
N ASP A 424 43.95 20.13 29.93
CA ASP A 424 44.83 18.96 29.90
C ASP A 424 45.59 18.83 28.57
N ASN A 425 45.13 19.48 27.49
CA ASN A 425 45.74 19.35 26.16
C ASN A 425 45.84 20.69 25.40
N PRO A 426 47.05 21.29 25.35
CA PRO A 426 47.32 22.53 24.60
C PRO A 426 46.99 22.48 23.10
N ILE A 427 46.95 21.28 22.48
CA ILE A 427 46.60 21.12 21.07
C ILE A 427 45.20 21.65 20.78
N PHE A 428 44.25 21.47 21.71
CA PHE A 428 42.88 21.96 21.52
C PHE A 428 42.82 23.49 21.54
N ILE A 429 43.65 24.14 22.36
CA ILE A 429 43.78 25.60 22.36
C ILE A 429 44.30 26.07 21.00
N ASN A 430 45.35 25.44 20.48
CA ASN A 430 45.90 25.74 19.16
C ASN A 430 44.83 25.61 18.06
N SER A 431 44.07 24.50 18.04
CA SER A 431 43.03 24.29 17.02
C SER A 431 41.90 25.32 17.09
N ILE A 432 41.45 25.68 18.30
CA ILE A 432 40.45 26.75 18.50
C ILE A 432 40.99 28.09 18.01
N VAL A 433 42.18 28.48 18.44
CA VAL A 433 42.81 29.76 18.08
C VAL A 433 43.03 29.83 16.57
N ASN A 434 43.54 28.77 15.94
CA ASN A 434 43.77 28.70 14.51
C ASN A 434 42.47 28.89 13.71
N TYR A 435 41.36 28.28 14.13
CA TYR A 435 40.08 28.52 13.49
C TYR A 435 39.59 29.97 13.66
N LEU A 436 39.69 30.54 14.86
CA LEU A 436 39.32 31.94 15.12
C LEU A 436 40.11 32.91 14.23
N MET A 437 41.41 32.63 14.05
CA MET A 437 42.33 33.39 13.21
C MET A 437 42.00 33.27 11.72
N THR A 438 41.74 32.06 11.23
CA THR A 438 41.56 31.78 9.80
C THR A 438 40.16 32.10 9.30
N ALA A 439 39.13 31.81 10.08
CA ALA A 439 37.74 31.97 9.68
C ALA A 439 37.17 33.36 10.03
N ASN A 440 37.89 34.19 10.79
CA ASN A 440 37.40 35.47 11.33
C ASN A 440 36.04 35.34 12.05
N SER A 441 35.76 34.16 12.62
CA SER A 441 34.43 33.76 13.06
C SER A 441 34.12 34.25 14.47
N SER A 442 33.69 35.52 14.58
CA SER A 442 33.24 36.11 15.85
C SER A 442 32.00 35.40 16.44
N SER A 443 31.18 34.79 15.58
CA SER A 443 30.00 34.01 15.98
C SER A 443 30.39 32.75 16.74
N PHE A 444 31.39 32.01 16.27
CA PHE A 444 31.88 30.82 16.97
C PHE A 444 32.40 31.17 18.37
N PHE A 445 33.21 32.23 18.49
CA PHE A 445 33.72 32.66 19.79
C PHE A 445 32.61 33.10 20.77
N LYS A 446 31.59 33.80 20.27
CA LYS A 446 30.42 34.21 21.06
C LYS A 446 29.68 33.00 21.67
N ILE A 447 29.62 31.88 20.95
CA ILE A 447 28.97 30.66 21.42
C ILE A 447 29.91 29.86 22.35
N LEU A 448 31.21 29.86 22.06
CA LEU A 448 32.21 29.18 22.87
C LEU A 448 32.38 29.83 24.26
N LYS A 449 32.41 31.16 24.34
CA LYS A 449 32.71 31.92 25.56
C LYS A 449 31.82 31.54 26.78
N PRO A 450 30.47 31.49 26.69
CA PRO A 450 29.62 31.07 27.81
C PRO A 450 29.92 29.65 28.32
N ASN A 451 30.51 28.82 27.47
CA ASN A 451 30.87 27.43 27.74
C ASN A 451 32.31 27.26 28.27
N LEU A 452 33.08 28.34 28.45
CA LEU A 452 34.42 28.31 29.02
C LEU A 452 34.43 28.78 30.47
N PHE A 453 35.28 28.17 31.29
CA PHE A 453 35.68 28.71 32.59
C PHE A 453 36.64 29.88 32.39
N LYS A 454 36.67 30.80 33.36
CA LYS A 454 37.46 32.04 33.29
C LYS A 454 38.92 31.80 32.86
N ASN A 455 39.58 30.81 33.47
CA ASN A 455 40.99 30.51 33.18
C ASN A 455 41.21 30.04 31.72
N ASN A 456 40.38 29.11 31.23
CA ASN A 456 40.48 28.62 29.86
C ASN A 456 40.13 29.70 28.82
N TYR A 457 39.14 30.55 29.14
CA TYR A 457 38.82 31.73 28.34
C TYR A 457 40.01 32.67 28.21
N LEU A 458 40.69 32.98 29.33
CA LEU A 458 41.87 33.85 29.33
C LEU A 458 43.02 33.23 28.53
N LEU A 459 43.25 31.93 28.66
CA LEU A 459 44.29 31.21 27.91
C LEU A 459 44.07 31.28 26.40
N ILE A 460 42.86 30.94 25.93
CA ILE A 460 42.50 31.03 24.50
C ILE A 460 42.63 32.48 24.00
N SER A 461 42.18 33.45 24.80
CA SER A 461 42.23 34.87 24.42
C SER A 461 43.67 35.38 24.32
N LYS A 462 44.53 35.07 25.30
CA LYS A 462 45.96 35.44 25.28
C LYS A 462 46.64 34.88 24.04
N GLN A 463 46.43 33.59 23.74
CA GLN A 463 47.06 32.96 22.60
C GLN A 463 46.53 33.46 21.25
N PHE A 464 45.23 33.72 21.13
CA PHE A 464 44.64 34.34 19.95
C PHE A 464 45.22 35.73 19.67
N LEU A 465 45.37 36.56 20.71
CA LEU A 465 45.96 37.89 20.59
C LEU A 465 47.42 37.81 20.15
N ASN A 466 48.23 36.94 20.77
CA ASN A 466 49.63 36.74 20.39
C ASN A 466 49.79 36.25 18.94
N ASN A 467 48.92 35.35 18.49
CA ASN A 467 48.95 34.88 17.10
C ASN A 467 48.48 35.96 16.11
N SER A 468 47.42 36.71 16.45
CA SER A 468 46.93 37.84 15.64
C SER A 468 48.01 38.87 15.42
N ALA A 469 48.62 39.24 16.52
CA ALA A 469 49.74 40.12 16.55
C ALA A 469 50.90 39.66 15.67
N ASN A 470 51.38 38.42 15.83
CA ASN A 470 52.44 37.83 15.02
C ASN A 470 52.13 37.84 13.51
N GLN A 471 50.87 37.63 13.12
CA GLN A 471 50.46 37.73 11.72
C GLN A 471 50.44 39.17 11.19
N LEU A 472 50.00 40.14 12.01
CA LEU A 472 50.09 41.57 11.66
C LEU A 472 51.52 41.97 11.37
N ARG A 473 52.48 41.29 12.03
CA ARG A 473 53.89 41.49 11.77
C ARG A 473 54.34 41.08 10.40
N ASN A 474 54.00 39.86 10.07
CA ASN A 474 54.54 39.27 8.86
C ASN A 474 53.76 39.69 7.61
N ASN A 475 52.62 40.40 7.74
CA ASN A 475 51.78 40.77 6.59
C ASN A 475 50.91 42.03 6.82
N LYS A 476 51.47 43.23 6.54
CA LYS A 476 50.83 44.55 6.70
C LYS A 476 49.46 44.70 5.98
N THR A 477 49.19 43.95 4.91
CA THR A 477 47.99 44.10 4.07
C THR A 477 46.71 43.51 4.68
N LEU A 478 46.78 42.73 5.77
CA LEU A 478 45.61 42.16 6.46
C LEU A 478 45.15 42.95 7.71
N ILE A 479 45.80 44.09 8.00
CA ILE A 479 45.61 44.93 9.20
C ILE A 479 44.13 45.31 9.48
N ASN A 480 43.34 45.58 8.44
CA ASN A 480 41.96 46.06 8.62
C ASN A 480 40.98 44.96 9.09
N ASN A 481 41.17 43.70 8.67
CA ASN A 481 40.29 42.60 9.07
C ASN A 481 40.48 42.24 10.56
N TYR A 482 41.72 42.26 11.04
CA TYR A 482 42.04 41.96 12.44
C TYR A 482 41.73 43.12 13.40
N LYS A 483 41.88 44.37 12.96
CA LYS A 483 41.40 45.55 13.71
C LYS A 483 39.90 45.50 13.99
N VAL A 484 39.08 45.04 13.04
CA VAL A 484 37.63 44.89 13.21
C VAL A 484 37.29 43.81 14.25
N ILE A 485 37.99 42.68 14.24
CA ILE A 485 37.80 41.59 15.21
C ILE A 485 38.22 42.04 16.62
N LEU A 486 39.35 42.73 16.75
CA LEU A 486 39.83 43.31 18.00
C LEU A 486 38.85 44.36 18.56
N ASN A 487 38.40 45.31 17.74
CA ASN A 487 37.44 46.34 18.15
C ASN A 487 36.07 45.76 18.52
N MET A 488 35.62 44.68 17.88
CA MET A 488 34.36 44.00 18.23
C MET A 488 34.42 43.23 19.55
N GLN A 489 35.58 42.68 19.94
CA GLN A 489 35.76 41.98 21.22
C GLN A 489 35.88 42.97 22.40
N LEU A 490 36.47 44.15 22.15
CA LEU A 490 36.67 45.21 23.15
C LEU A 490 35.39 46.01 23.45
N SER A 491 34.48 46.18 22.48
CA SER A 491 33.40 47.17 22.54
C SER A 491 32.14 46.79 23.31
N LYS A 492 32.07 45.64 24.02
CA LYS A 492 30.80 45.28 24.71
C LYS A 492 30.81 44.98 26.21
N TYR A 493 31.79 44.34 26.86
CA TYR A 493 31.64 43.99 28.30
C TYR A 493 32.93 43.67 29.08
N PHE A 494 33.87 44.63 29.25
CA PHE A 494 35.08 44.37 30.07
C PHE A 494 35.63 45.60 30.81
N LYS A 495 34.99 46.07 31.89
CA LYS A 495 35.58 47.15 32.72
C LYS A 495 36.89 46.75 33.42
N ASP A 496 37.06 45.47 33.78
CA ASP A 496 38.25 45.02 34.54
C ASP A 496 39.46 44.73 33.64
N SER A 497 39.23 44.15 32.45
CA SER A 497 40.29 43.96 31.46
C SER A 497 40.64 45.25 30.71
N GLU A 498 39.74 46.22 30.63
CA GLU A 498 39.99 47.56 30.07
C GLU A 498 40.91 48.40 30.95
N LEU A 499 40.95 48.17 32.28
CA LEU A 499 41.84 48.87 33.20
C LEU A 499 43.26 48.28 33.18
N GLU A 500 43.42 46.96 33.15
CA GLU A 500 44.70 46.31 32.86
C GLU A 500 45.21 46.72 31.47
N PHE A 501 44.32 46.83 30.48
CA PHE A 501 44.63 47.27 29.11
C PHE A 501 44.93 48.79 28.98
N LYS A 502 44.24 49.68 29.70
CA LYS A 502 44.58 51.12 29.76
C LYS A 502 45.91 51.38 30.46
N ASN A 503 46.21 50.61 31.50
CA ASN A 503 47.49 50.69 32.21
C ASN A 503 48.64 50.10 31.37
N LEU A 504 48.35 49.10 30.53
CA LEU A 504 49.25 48.53 29.49
C LEU A 504 49.51 49.52 28.34
N VAL A 505 48.51 50.31 27.94
CA VAL A 505 48.61 51.36 26.90
C VAL A 505 49.43 52.56 27.39
N ASN A 506 49.33 52.94 28.67
CA ASN A 506 50.03 54.10 29.22
C ASN A 506 51.50 53.83 29.61
N SER A 507 51.90 52.58 29.83
CA SER A 507 53.28 52.23 30.20
C SER A 507 54.23 52.02 29.01
N TYR A 508 53.71 51.99 27.78
CA TYR A 508 54.45 51.60 26.56
C TYR A 508 55.13 52.76 25.81
N ASN A 509 55.03 54.01 26.30
CA ASN A 509 55.55 55.20 25.62
C ASN A 509 57.07 55.41 25.72
N LEU A 510 57.84 54.49 26.32
CA LEU A 510 59.16 54.86 26.86
C LEU A 510 60.41 54.13 26.38
N ASN A 511 60.43 53.18 25.42
CA ASN A 511 61.73 52.80 24.82
C ASN A 511 61.68 52.03 23.48
N LEU A 512 62.24 52.70 22.45
CA LEU A 512 63.20 52.23 21.42
C LEU A 512 62.79 52.31 19.94
N ASN A 513 63.50 53.23 19.26
CA ASN A 513 63.67 53.39 17.82
C ASN A 513 64.49 52.23 17.21
N HIS A 514 63.98 51.57 16.19
CA HIS A 514 64.46 51.66 14.80
C HIS A 514 63.68 50.69 13.90
N GLU A 515 63.05 51.27 12.88
CA GLU A 515 62.30 50.72 11.73
C GLU A 515 62.12 49.19 11.64
N LYS A 516 61.28 48.67 12.53
CA LYS A 516 60.41 47.52 12.29
C LYS A 516 59.00 48.00 12.61
N ASP A 517 58.01 47.56 11.84
CA ASP A 517 56.63 48.00 11.99
C ASP A 517 56.15 47.86 13.45
N GLU A 518 55.56 48.90 14.01
CA GLU A 518 55.46 49.13 15.47
C GLU A 518 54.61 48.05 16.18
N THR A 519 53.67 47.46 15.46
CA THR A 519 52.87 46.29 15.89
C THR A 519 53.74 45.02 16.02
N ILE A 520 54.89 44.97 15.32
CA ILE A 520 55.90 43.88 15.26
C ILE A 520 56.91 43.89 16.37
N ILE A 521 56.98 44.95 17.14
CA ILE A 521 57.83 44.97 18.32
C ILE A 521 56.96 44.80 19.57
N ASN A 522 55.75 45.38 19.59
CA ASN A 522 54.83 45.45 20.74
C ASN A 522 54.15 44.16 21.27
N ILE A 523 54.43 42.99 20.70
CA ILE A 523 53.84 41.67 20.98
C ILE A 523 54.93 40.65 21.35
N GLU A 524 56.10 40.66 20.70
CA GLU A 524 57.25 39.80 21.08
C GLU A 524 57.75 40.16 22.48
N ASP A 525 57.71 41.43 22.88
CA ASP A 525 58.09 41.84 24.25
C ASP A 525 57.00 41.55 25.29
N MET A 526 55.75 41.31 24.87
CA MET A 526 54.64 40.86 25.73
C MET A 526 54.62 39.34 25.97
N LEU A 527 55.43 38.58 25.24
CA LEU A 527 55.44 37.10 25.27
C LEU A 527 56.52 36.52 26.20
N ASN A 528 57.59 37.26 26.47
CA ASN A 528 58.75 36.80 27.24
C ASN A 528 58.74 37.20 28.73
N ASN A 529 57.65 37.82 29.21
CA ASN A 529 57.31 38.09 30.62
C ASN A 529 55.85 37.71 30.90
#